data_AF-A0A0R3RNQ6-F1
#
_entry.id   AF-A0A0R3RNQ6-F1
#
_cell.length_a   1.000
_cell.length_b   1.000
_cell.length_c   1.000
_cell.angle_alpha   90.00
_cell.angle_beta   90.00
_cell.angle_gamma   90.00
#
_symmetry.space_group_name_H-M   'P 1'
#
loop_
_entity.id
_entity.type
_entity.pdbx_description
1 polymer ?
#
loop_
_entity_poly.entity_id
_entity_poly.type
_entity_poly.pdbx_seq_one_letter_code
_entity_poly.pdbx_strand_id
1 'polypeptide(L)'
;LYFHFSGTRITELDKHAFPGKSQSEHPNSCRDGVRRNETVTYDFIDQNYASIMAEDWIGAFNWPNCKGYGDPPSDHYSGALVLRTIGGMNKKVEKTFDDHFYTGECQEPYHKLMDYVSEFLDKYNGISKFVMVWLSLIAHDVASGLYRTDKYFADFFRKHVSNLNNSFIFVMGDHGLRFGRIRATSPGEIEDNNPLLTASSTTKIFAF
;
A
#
# COMPACT_ATOMS: atom_id res chain seq x y z
N LEU A 1 18.13 -19.90 5.39
CA LEU A 1 17.17 -19.92 4.26
C LEU A 1 17.32 -18.60 3.54
N TYR A 2 17.82 -18.58 2.32
CA TYR A 2 17.85 -17.36 1.50
C TYR A 2 16.48 -17.25 0.79
N PHE A 3 15.75 -16.18 1.05
CA PHE A 3 14.53 -15.85 0.33
C PHE A 3 14.93 -15.26 -1.04
N HIS A 4 14.35 -15.79 -2.11
CA HIS A 4 14.55 -15.34 -3.48
C HIS A 4 13.17 -15.04 -4.05
N PHE A 5 12.96 -13.79 -4.45
CA PHE A 5 11.81 -13.42 -5.26
C PHE A 5 11.94 -14.09 -6.63
N SER A 6 11.23 -15.20 -6.86
CA SER A 6 11.11 -15.79 -8.20
C SER A 6 9.79 -15.34 -8.84
N GLY A 7 9.76 -14.09 -9.31
CA GLY A 7 8.81 -13.66 -10.33
C GLY A 7 9.39 -13.92 -11.72
N THR A 8 8.56 -14.25 -12.70
CA THR A 8 9.02 -14.13 -14.10
C THR A 8 9.16 -12.65 -14.37
N ARG A 9 10.39 -12.14 -14.44
CA ARG A 9 10.64 -10.75 -14.84
C ARG A 9 10.12 -10.61 -16.26
N ILE A 10 9.00 -9.91 -16.43
CA ILE A 10 8.52 -9.55 -17.75
C ILE A 10 9.43 -8.42 -18.24
N THR A 11 10.48 -8.80 -18.98
CA THR A 11 11.43 -7.85 -19.59
C THR A 11 10.90 -7.30 -20.91
N GLU A 12 9.91 -7.98 -21.49
CA GLU A 12 9.24 -7.62 -22.74
C GLU A 12 7.75 -7.45 -22.47
N LEU A 13 7.39 -6.47 -21.65
CA LEU A 13 6.08 -5.84 -21.80
C LEU A 13 6.23 -4.88 -22.97
N ASP A 14 5.37 -5.00 -23.98
CA ASP A 14 5.27 -3.97 -24.99
C ASP A 14 5.06 -2.64 -24.25
N LYS A 15 6.02 -1.71 -24.37
CA LYS A 15 5.89 -0.34 -23.85
C LYS A 15 4.65 0.36 -24.39
N HIS A 16 4.03 -0.22 -25.42
CA HIS A 16 2.77 0.15 -26.04
C HIS A 16 1.69 -0.92 -25.85
N ALA A 17 1.61 -1.60 -24.70
CA ALA A 17 0.51 -2.51 -24.38
C ALA A 17 -0.89 -1.89 -24.62
N PHE A 18 -0.96 -0.55 -24.65
CA PHE A 18 -2.10 0.22 -25.12
C PHE A 18 -1.69 1.17 -26.26
N PRO A 19 -1.56 0.67 -27.51
CA PRO A 19 -1.12 1.50 -28.62
C PRO A 19 -2.17 2.59 -28.90
N GLY A 20 -1.73 3.84 -29.02
CA GLY A 20 -2.60 5.00 -29.20
C GLY A 20 -3.12 5.65 -27.92
N LYS A 21 -2.88 5.07 -26.73
CA LYS A 21 -3.16 5.73 -25.44
C LYS A 21 -1.90 6.42 -24.92
N SER A 22 -1.67 7.65 -25.39
CA SER A 22 -0.57 8.51 -24.89
C SER A 22 -1.02 9.51 -23.82
N GLN A 23 -2.32 9.57 -23.54
CA GLN A 23 -2.90 10.49 -22.57
C GLN A 23 -3.63 9.71 -21.49
N SER A 24 -3.64 10.26 -20.29
CA SER A 24 -4.46 9.75 -19.18
C SER A 24 -5.93 9.70 -19.61
N GLU A 25 -6.61 8.61 -19.29
CA GLU A 25 -8.07 8.50 -19.44
C GLU A 25 -8.80 9.48 -18.51
N HIS A 26 -8.13 9.92 -17.44
CA HIS A 26 -8.62 10.88 -16.46
C HIS A 26 -7.63 12.05 -16.34
N PRO A 27 -7.57 12.99 -17.31
CA PRO A 27 -6.58 14.06 -17.33
C PRO A 27 -6.76 15.08 -16.18
N ASN A 28 -7.95 15.13 -15.56
CA ASN A 28 -8.27 15.99 -14.43
C ASN A 28 -8.51 15.21 -13.13
N SER A 29 -8.04 13.96 -13.02
CA SER A 29 -8.28 13.07 -11.86
C SER A 29 -8.01 13.74 -10.52
N CYS A 30 -6.92 14.51 -10.43
CA CYS A 30 -6.54 15.23 -9.21
C CYS A 30 -7.56 16.31 -8.79
N ARG A 31 -8.21 16.98 -9.75
CA ARG A 31 -9.19 18.05 -9.49
C ARG A 31 -10.59 17.50 -9.27
N ASP A 32 -10.98 16.52 -10.08
CA ASP A 32 -12.31 15.93 -10.05
C ASP A 32 -12.49 15.05 -8.79
N GLY A 33 -11.39 14.44 -8.35
CA GLY A 33 -11.37 13.44 -7.29
C GLY A 33 -11.68 12.05 -7.81
N VAL A 34 -11.55 11.08 -6.90
CA VAL A 34 -11.86 9.68 -7.15
C VAL A 34 -13.37 9.51 -7.19
N ARG A 35 -13.89 8.94 -8.29
CA ARG A 35 -15.32 8.71 -8.47
C ARG A 35 -15.73 7.36 -7.91
N ARG A 36 -16.87 7.35 -7.22
CA ARG A 36 -17.37 6.18 -6.51
C ARG A 36 -17.58 4.97 -7.43
N ASN A 37 -18.21 5.20 -8.58
CA ASN A 37 -18.53 4.18 -9.58
C ASN A 37 -17.34 3.74 -10.45
N GLU A 38 -16.15 4.28 -10.21
CA GLU A 38 -14.92 3.96 -10.94
C GLU A 38 -13.86 3.36 -10.00
N THR A 39 -14.22 3.03 -8.76
CA THR A 39 -13.28 2.58 -7.73
C THR A 39 -13.76 1.31 -7.05
N VAL A 40 -12.98 0.25 -7.22
CA VAL A 40 -13.30 -1.11 -6.75
C VAL A 40 -13.63 -1.19 -5.25
N THR A 41 -13.02 -0.34 -4.43
CA THR A 41 -13.26 -0.33 -2.99
C THR A 41 -14.74 -0.14 -2.66
N TYR A 42 -15.41 0.74 -3.41
CA TYR A 42 -16.82 1.03 -3.19
C TYR A 42 -17.76 -0.08 -3.65
N ASP A 43 -17.34 -0.91 -4.61
CA ASP A 43 -18.08 -2.11 -5.02
C ASP A 43 -18.12 -3.13 -3.89
N PHE A 44 -17.04 -3.25 -3.10
CA PHE A 44 -17.00 -4.13 -1.94
C PHE A 44 -17.78 -3.57 -0.74
N ILE A 45 -17.73 -2.26 -0.53
CA ILE A 45 -18.56 -1.58 0.48
C ILE A 45 -20.05 -1.82 0.20
N ASP A 46 -20.50 -1.67 -1.05
CA ASP A 46 -21.90 -1.91 -1.44
C ASP A 46 -22.34 -3.37 -1.28
N GLN A 47 -21.38 -4.29 -1.28
CA GLN A 47 -21.62 -5.71 -1.04
C GLN A 47 -21.53 -6.09 0.46
N ASN A 48 -21.48 -5.11 1.37
CA ASN A 48 -21.38 -5.29 2.82
C ASN A 48 -20.10 -6.00 3.28
N TYR A 49 -19.01 -5.84 2.54
CA TYR A 49 -17.71 -6.25 3.04
C TYR A 49 -17.29 -5.25 4.12
N ALA A 50 -16.76 -5.77 5.24
CA ALA A 50 -16.02 -4.91 6.15
C ALA A 50 -14.78 -4.40 5.40
N SER A 51 -14.51 -3.10 5.46
CA SER A 51 -13.47 -2.49 4.65
C SER A 51 -12.46 -1.70 5.50
N ILE A 52 -11.18 -1.85 5.17
CA ILE A 52 -10.09 -1.06 5.74
C ILE A 52 -9.18 -0.53 4.63
N MET A 53 -8.83 0.75 4.73
CA MET A 53 -7.80 1.39 3.92
C MET A 53 -6.73 1.97 4.85
N ALA A 54 -5.54 1.38 4.76
CA ALA A 54 -4.42 1.61 5.65
C ALA A 54 -3.24 2.18 4.85
N GLU A 55 -3.05 3.49 4.94
CA GLU A 55 -1.94 4.23 4.33
C GLU A 55 -0.98 4.73 5.41
N ASP A 56 0.33 4.78 5.14
CA ASP A 56 1.38 5.25 6.07
C ASP A 56 1.94 6.64 5.74
N TRP A 57 1.48 7.24 4.63
CA TRP A 57 1.85 8.60 4.21
C TRP A 57 0.64 9.34 3.62
N ILE A 58 0.86 10.52 3.01
CA ILE A 58 -0.20 11.26 2.32
C ILE A 58 -0.83 10.30 1.32
N GLY A 59 -2.14 10.06 1.49
CA GLY A 59 -2.83 9.00 0.77
C GLY A 59 -2.59 9.09 -0.73
N ALA A 60 -2.49 7.93 -1.39
CA ALA A 60 -2.07 7.82 -2.78
C ALA A 60 -2.93 8.67 -3.73
N PHE A 61 -4.21 8.85 -3.39
CA PHE A 61 -5.18 9.61 -4.17
C PHE A 61 -5.32 11.08 -3.72
N ASN A 62 -4.63 11.48 -2.66
CA ASN A 62 -4.62 12.85 -2.12
C ASN A 62 -3.33 13.60 -2.48
N TRP A 63 -2.21 12.90 -2.63
CA TRP A 63 -0.94 13.55 -2.96
C TRP A 63 -0.90 14.07 -4.42
N PRO A 64 -0.27 15.23 -4.68
CA PRO A 64 0.24 16.20 -3.70
C PRO A 64 -0.83 17.16 -3.19
N ASN A 65 -1.85 17.46 -4.00
CA ASN A 65 -2.93 18.40 -3.68
C ASN A 65 -4.22 17.98 -4.42
N CYS A 66 -4.49 16.68 -4.43
CA CYS A 66 -5.64 16.11 -5.11
C CYS A 66 -6.83 16.02 -4.18
N LYS A 67 -8.03 16.13 -4.76
CA LYS A 67 -9.29 16.08 -4.02
C LYS A 67 -9.50 14.74 -3.30
N GLY A 68 -8.89 13.65 -3.79
CA GLY A 68 -9.03 12.32 -3.22
C GLY A 68 -10.47 11.82 -3.32
N TYR A 69 -10.91 11.11 -2.29
CA TYR A 69 -12.23 10.48 -2.23
C TYR A 69 -13.34 11.47 -1.87
N GLY A 70 -14.48 11.39 -2.57
CA GLY A 70 -15.68 12.18 -2.26
C GLY A 70 -16.46 11.67 -1.05
N ASP A 71 -16.46 10.35 -0.85
CA ASP A 71 -17.07 9.65 0.28
C ASP A 71 -15.98 8.90 1.06
N PRO A 72 -16.17 8.56 2.35
CA PRO A 72 -15.22 7.72 3.09
C PRO A 72 -14.87 6.45 2.29
N PRO A 73 -13.60 6.19 1.99
CA PRO A 73 -13.21 5.11 1.08
C PRO A 73 -13.26 3.72 1.74
N SER A 74 -13.56 3.64 3.04
CA SER A 74 -13.65 2.40 3.81
C SER A 74 -14.30 2.66 5.16
N ASP A 75 -14.77 1.62 5.84
CA ASP A 75 -15.25 1.70 7.22
C ASP A 75 -14.14 2.12 8.19
N HIS A 76 -12.91 1.67 7.91
CA HIS A 76 -11.71 1.90 8.71
C HIS A 76 -10.64 2.59 7.86
N TYR A 77 -10.45 3.91 8.03
CA TYR A 77 -9.47 4.67 7.25
C TYR A 77 -8.35 5.24 8.13
N SER A 78 -7.08 4.88 7.84
CA SER A 78 -5.93 5.35 8.61
C SER A 78 -5.52 6.80 8.29
N GLY A 79 -6.12 7.44 7.28
CA GLY A 79 -5.72 8.78 6.85
C GLY A 79 -5.71 9.82 7.98
N ALA A 80 -6.61 9.72 8.98
CA ALA A 80 -6.59 10.61 10.14
C ALA A 80 -5.35 10.44 11.05
N LEU A 81 -4.81 9.22 11.14
CA LEU A 81 -3.55 8.94 11.83
C LEU A 81 -2.39 9.60 11.08
N VAL A 82 -2.42 9.51 9.76
CA VAL A 82 -1.34 10.04 8.89
C VAL A 82 -1.39 11.55 8.72
N LEU A 83 -2.57 12.16 8.61
CA LEU A 83 -2.68 13.62 8.51
C LEU A 83 -2.15 14.31 9.75
N ARG A 84 -2.25 13.66 10.91
CA ARG A 84 -1.61 14.15 12.15
C ARG A 84 -0.09 14.10 12.02
N THR A 85 0.48 13.01 11.50
CA THR A 85 1.93 12.82 11.42
C THR A 85 2.65 13.84 10.53
N ILE A 86 1.99 14.33 9.49
CA ILE A 86 2.58 15.24 8.48
C ILE A 86 2.08 16.69 8.55
N GLY A 87 0.93 16.91 9.19
CA GLY A 87 0.19 18.17 9.13
C GLY A 87 0.62 19.13 10.22
N GLY A 88 1.83 19.68 10.12
CA GLY A 88 2.33 20.82 10.92
C GLY A 88 1.82 20.84 12.36
N MET A 89 2.12 19.79 13.14
CA MET A 89 1.59 19.62 14.48
C MET A 89 2.07 20.71 15.44
N ASN A 90 1.29 20.95 16.50
CA ASN A 90 1.83 21.60 17.68
C ASN A 90 3.01 20.77 18.21
N LYS A 91 4.13 21.42 18.54
CA LYS A 91 5.36 20.78 19.07
C LYS A 91 5.14 19.78 20.21
N LYS A 92 4.13 20.00 21.07
CA LYS A 92 3.80 19.05 22.14
C LYS A 92 3.23 17.74 21.59
N VAL A 93 2.37 17.84 20.59
CA VAL A 93 1.75 16.68 19.92
C VAL A 93 2.80 15.96 19.09
N GLU A 94 3.63 16.70 18.34
CA GLU A 94 4.77 16.16 17.60
C GLU A 94 5.67 15.32 18.52
N LYS A 95 6.10 15.89 19.64
CA LYS A 95 6.90 15.16 20.64
C LYS A 95 6.20 13.90 21.15
N THR A 96 4.89 13.94 21.41
CA THR A 96 4.14 12.74 21.83
C THR A 96 4.13 11.66 20.73
N PHE A 97 4.00 12.05 19.47
CA PHE A 97 4.09 11.10 18.36
C PHE A 97 5.51 10.56 18.18
N ASP A 98 6.54 11.39 18.34
CA ASP A 98 7.93 10.92 18.32
C ASP A 98 8.16 9.89 19.43
N ASP A 99 7.78 10.23 20.66
CA ASP A 99 8.00 9.44 21.87
C ASP A 99 7.20 8.12 21.90
N HIS A 100 6.12 7.96 21.12
CA HIS A 100 5.22 6.79 21.23
C HIS A 100 4.86 6.12 19.90
N PHE A 101 4.95 6.84 18.79
CA PHE A 101 4.49 6.37 17.48
C PHE A 101 5.64 6.17 16.48
N TYR A 102 6.59 7.10 16.41
CA TYR A 102 7.67 7.04 15.42
C TYR A 102 9.00 6.50 15.94
N THR A 103 9.40 6.86 17.16
CA THR A 103 10.74 6.54 17.70
C THR A 103 10.69 5.82 19.04
N GLY A 104 9.58 5.93 19.77
CA GLY A 104 9.43 5.47 21.14
C GLY A 104 9.64 3.99 21.42
N GLU A 105 9.27 3.13 20.48
CA GLU A 105 9.12 1.68 20.74
C GLU A 105 10.01 0.80 19.85
N CYS A 106 11.06 1.36 19.23
CA CYS A 106 11.84 0.67 18.18
C CYS A 106 10.93 0.14 17.05
N GLN A 107 9.84 0.86 16.78
CA GLN A 107 8.87 0.56 15.74
C GLN A 107 8.84 1.70 14.74
N GLU A 108 8.78 1.34 13.48
CA GLU A 108 8.49 2.25 12.36
C GLU A 108 6.98 2.36 12.10
N PRO A 109 6.49 3.41 11.40
CA PRO A 109 5.07 3.66 11.17
C PRO A 109 4.27 2.46 10.66
N TYR A 110 4.86 1.65 9.77
CA TYR A 110 4.18 0.49 9.22
C TYR A 110 3.82 -0.56 10.27
N HIS A 111 4.56 -0.68 11.40
CA HIS A 111 4.22 -1.63 12.46
C HIS A 111 2.86 -1.30 13.08
N LYS A 112 2.65 -0.02 13.43
CA LYS A 112 1.39 0.45 14.02
C LYS A 112 0.23 0.32 13.05
N LEU A 113 0.48 0.60 11.78
CA LEU A 113 -0.52 0.48 10.73
C LEU A 113 -0.91 -1.00 10.51
N MET A 114 0.08 -1.89 10.50
CA MET A 114 -0.16 -3.33 10.32
C MET A 114 -0.74 -3.98 11.58
N ASP A 115 -0.49 -3.44 12.78
CA ASP A 115 -1.22 -3.83 13.99
C ASP A 115 -2.71 -3.48 13.87
N TYR A 116 -3.04 -2.30 13.31
CA TYR A 116 -4.43 -1.93 13.03
C TYR A 116 -5.10 -2.88 12.02
N VAL A 117 -4.37 -3.28 10.96
CA VAL A 117 -4.84 -4.30 10.01
C VAL A 117 -4.99 -5.66 10.68
N SER A 118 -4.05 -6.07 11.54
CA SER A 118 -4.13 -7.31 12.31
C SER A 118 -5.40 -7.35 13.15
N GLU A 119 -5.68 -6.29 13.91
CA GLU A 119 -6.90 -6.20 14.73
C GLU A 119 -8.16 -6.25 13.87
N PHE A 120 -8.18 -5.54 12.73
CA PHE A 120 -9.29 -5.59 11.80
C PHE A 120 -9.57 -7.01 11.29
N LEU A 121 -8.53 -7.74 10.89
CA LEU A 121 -8.65 -9.13 10.43
C LEU A 121 -9.25 -10.02 11.53
N ASP A 122 -8.80 -9.86 12.77
CA ASP A 122 -9.23 -10.68 13.91
C ASP A 122 -10.66 -10.33 14.39
N LYS A 123 -11.06 -9.06 14.34
CA LYS A 123 -12.37 -8.59 14.84
C LYS A 123 -13.52 -8.90 13.89
N TYR A 124 -13.30 -8.89 12.59
CA TYR A 124 -14.34 -9.12 11.58
C TYR A 124 -14.47 -10.58 11.17
N ASN A 125 -14.34 -11.53 12.10
CA ASN A 125 -14.49 -12.96 11.81
C ASN A 125 -15.91 -13.29 11.31
N GLY A 126 -16.03 -14.14 10.30
CA GLY A 126 -17.31 -14.51 9.67
C GLY A 126 -17.89 -13.46 8.71
N ILE A 127 -17.23 -12.30 8.56
CA ILE A 127 -17.62 -11.25 7.61
C ILE A 127 -16.58 -11.18 6.49
N SER A 128 -17.04 -11.05 5.25
CA SER A 128 -16.18 -10.84 4.08
C SER A 128 -15.45 -9.49 4.20
N LYS A 129 -14.16 -9.45 3.85
CA LYS A 129 -13.29 -8.29 4.09
C LYS A 129 -12.70 -7.77 2.80
N PHE A 130 -12.64 -6.45 2.67
CA PHE A 130 -11.81 -5.77 1.69
C PHE A 130 -10.70 -5.01 2.42
N VAL A 131 -9.44 -5.29 2.07
CA VAL A 131 -8.27 -4.73 2.75
C VAL A 131 -7.37 -4.10 1.71
N MET A 132 -7.16 -2.79 1.82
CA MET A 132 -6.18 -2.06 1.02
C MET A 132 -5.11 -1.49 1.96
N VAL A 133 -3.85 -1.87 1.74
CA VAL A 133 -2.71 -1.33 2.48
C VAL A 133 -1.77 -0.65 1.49
N TRP A 134 -1.44 0.62 1.73
CA TRP A 134 -0.53 1.41 0.90
C TRP A 134 0.64 1.91 1.75
N LEU A 135 1.81 1.32 1.55
CA LEU A 135 3.01 1.61 2.33
C LEU A 135 4.03 2.36 1.48
N SER A 136 4.07 3.68 1.63
CA SER A 136 5.03 4.54 0.95
C SER A 136 6.37 4.56 1.69
N LEU A 137 6.35 4.69 3.02
CA LEU A 137 7.56 5.03 3.79
C LEU A 137 8.60 3.90 3.83
N ILE A 138 8.19 2.65 3.59
CA ILE A 138 9.10 1.50 3.64
C ILE A 138 10.09 1.46 2.46
N ALA A 139 9.77 2.10 1.34
CA ALA A 139 10.54 2.00 0.09
C ALA A 139 10.68 3.32 -0.69
N HIS A 140 10.19 4.46 -0.18
CA HIS A 140 10.13 5.70 -0.95
C HIS A 140 11.50 6.23 -1.42
N ASP A 141 12.51 6.22 -0.53
CA ASP A 141 13.76 6.95 -0.76
C ASP A 141 14.99 6.06 -1.00
N VAL A 142 14.91 4.76 -0.70
CA VAL A 142 16.07 3.85 -0.69
C VAL A 142 15.70 2.51 -1.33
N ALA A 143 16.47 2.09 -2.33
CA ALA A 143 16.19 0.87 -3.11
C ALA A 143 16.19 -0.40 -2.24
N SER A 144 17.05 -0.42 -1.21
CA SER A 144 17.15 -1.50 -0.24
C SER A 144 16.17 -1.38 0.93
N GLY A 145 15.26 -0.39 0.91
CA GLY A 145 14.35 -0.09 2.02
C GLY A 145 13.48 -1.28 2.43
N LEU A 146 13.04 -2.09 1.47
CA LEU A 146 12.17 -3.25 1.71
C LEU A 146 12.85 -4.41 2.45
N TYR A 147 14.19 -4.56 2.37
CA TYR A 147 14.85 -5.74 2.94
C TYR A 147 14.68 -5.83 4.46
N ARG A 148 14.57 -4.69 5.16
CA ARG A 148 14.38 -4.69 6.61
C ARG A 148 12.94 -5.08 7.02
N THR A 149 11.97 -5.00 6.12
CA THR A 149 10.56 -5.32 6.39
C THR A 149 10.18 -6.77 6.06
N ASP A 150 11.00 -7.45 5.27
CA ASP A 150 10.75 -8.79 4.73
C ASP A 150 10.31 -9.79 5.83
N LYS A 151 11.13 -9.94 6.87
CA LYS A 151 10.82 -10.82 8.01
C LYS A 151 9.49 -10.46 8.67
N TYR A 152 9.20 -9.17 8.85
CA TYR A 152 7.97 -8.73 9.50
C TYR A 152 6.74 -9.14 8.69
N PHE A 153 6.73 -8.88 7.38
CA PHE A 153 5.59 -9.26 6.53
C PHE A 153 5.43 -10.77 6.42
N ALA A 154 6.53 -11.51 6.31
CA ALA A 154 6.47 -12.97 6.32
C ALA A 154 5.83 -13.50 7.63
N ASP A 155 6.16 -12.92 8.77
CA ASP A 155 5.56 -13.28 10.06
C ASP A 155 4.10 -12.83 10.18
N PHE A 156 3.75 -11.65 9.64
CA PHE A 156 2.37 -11.16 9.56
C PHE A 156 1.46 -12.13 8.77
N PHE A 157 1.89 -12.54 7.57
CA PHE A 157 1.11 -13.49 6.75
C PHE A 157 1.00 -14.85 7.42
N ARG A 158 2.06 -15.34 8.07
CA ARG A 158 2.01 -16.59 8.85
C ARG A 158 1.02 -16.50 10.01
N LYS A 159 1.03 -15.40 10.75
CA LYS A 159 0.12 -15.14 11.87
C LYS A 159 -1.35 -15.15 11.41
N HIS A 160 -1.63 -14.56 10.25
CA HIS A 160 -3.00 -14.38 9.74
C HIS A 160 -3.42 -15.40 8.67
N VAL A 161 -2.71 -16.53 8.54
CA VAL A 161 -3.02 -17.57 7.53
C VAL A 161 -4.47 -18.05 7.62
N SER A 162 -5.03 -18.14 8.82
CA SER A 162 -6.44 -18.53 9.04
C SER A 162 -7.42 -17.46 8.58
N ASN A 163 -7.16 -16.19 8.90
CA ASN A 163 -7.99 -15.06 8.48
C ASN A 163 -7.98 -14.86 6.97
N LEU A 164 -6.86 -15.22 6.34
CA LEU A 164 -6.66 -15.08 4.90
C LEU A 164 -7.13 -16.31 4.14
N ASN A 165 -7.49 -17.41 4.81
CA ASN A 165 -8.03 -18.59 4.15
C ASN A 165 -9.29 -18.21 3.36
N ASN A 166 -9.35 -18.61 2.08
CA ASN A 166 -10.37 -18.21 1.11
C ASN A 166 -10.35 -16.72 0.70
N SER A 167 -9.17 -16.08 0.74
CA SER A 167 -8.94 -14.74 0.18
C SER A 167 -8.11 -14.78 -1.11
N PHE A 168 -8.22 -13.71 -1.91
CA PHE A 168 -7.20 -13.33 -2.88
C PHE A 168 -6.26 -12.31 -2.23
N ILE A 169 -4.96 -12.53 -2.38
CA ILE A 169 -3.92 -11.63 -1.88
C ILE A 169 -3.14 -11.09 -3.07
N PHE A 170 -3.03 -9.77 -3.13
CA PHE A 170 -2.21 -9.07 -4.10
C PHE A 170 -1.10 -8.32 -3.36
N VAL A 171 0.13 -8.56 -3.76
CA VAL A 171 1.29 -7.78 -3.31
C VAL A 171 1.82 -7.05 -4.53
N MET A 172 1.87 -5.72 -4.43
CA MET A 172 2.18 -4.86 -5.57
C MET A 172 3.17 -3.77 -5.19
N GLY A 173 4.03 -3.40 -6.14
CA GLY A 173 4.76 -2.15 -6.13
C GLY A 173 4.21 -1.26 -7.24
N ASP A 174 3.97 0.02 -6.96
CA ASP A 174 3.40 0.97 -7.91
C ASP A 174 4.44 1.46 -8.94
N HIS A 175 5.68 1.66 -8.49
CA HIS A 175 6.84 1.97 -9.32
C HIS A 175 8.16 1.70 -8.58
N GLY A 176 9.28 1.67 -9.31
CA GLY A 176 10.63 1.70 -8.74
C GLY A 176 11.07 3.09 -8.26
N LEU A 177 12.34 3.27 -7.90
CA LEU A 177 12.82 4.59 -7.46
C LEU A 177 12.79 5.62 -8.60
N ARG A 178 12.00 6.68 -8.44
CA ARG A 178 11.89 7.79 -9.40
C ARG A 178 13.07 8.76 -9.40
N PHE A 179 13.88 8.74 -8.34
CA PHE A 179 14.94 9.73 -8.11
C PHE A 179 16.26 9.08 -7.70
N GLY A 180 17.33 9.87 -7.78
CA GLY A 180 18.68 9.47 -7.35
C GLY A 180 19.47 8.70 -8.41
N ARG A 181 20.69 8.31 -8.03
CA ARG A 181 21.68 7.71 -8.96
C ARG A 181 21.24 6.35 -9.51
N ILE A 182 20.46 5.59 -8.72
CA ILE A 182 19.97 4.27 -9.13
C ILE A 182 19.04 4.39 -10.34
N ARG A 183 18.14 5.38 -10.35
CA ARG A 183 17.22 5.64 -11.47
C ARG A 183 17.92 5.90 -12.82
N ALA A 184 19.13 6.45 -12.78
CA ALA A 184 19.93 6.74 -13.97
C ALA A 184 20.65 5.50 -14.54
N THR A 185 20.59 4.35 -13.86
CA THR A 185 21.12 3.08 -14.36
C THR A 185 20.06 2.37 -15.19
N SER A 186 20.46 1.56 -16.18
CA SER A 186 19.51 0.77 -16.98
C SER A 186 18.60 -0.14 -16.13
N PRO A 187 19.09 -0.83 -15.08
CA PRO A 187 18.22 -1.59 -14.18
C PRO A 187 17.20 -0.70 -13.44
N GLY A 188 17.62 0.46 -12.92
CA GLY A 188 16.73 1.36 -12.19
C GLY A 188 15.67 2.03 -13.08
N GLU A 189 15.98 2.30 -14.36
CA GLU A 189 14.97 2.73 -15.33
C GLU A 189 13.93 1.65 -15.59
N ILE A 190 14.36 0.39 -15.70
CA ILE A 190 13.43 -0.73 -15.87
C ILE A 190 12.56 -0.88 -14.63
N GLU A 191 13.12 -0.81 -13.42
CA GLU A 191 12.37 -0.91 -12.17
C GLU A 191 11.36 0.24 -12.00
N ASP A 192 11.72 1.48 -12.33
CA ASP A 192 10.81 2.63 -12.30
C ASP A 192 9.56 2.41 -13.18
N ASN A 193 9.76 1.83 -14.36
CA ASN A 193 8.69 1.59 -15.32
C ASN A 193 8.04 0.20 -15.22
N ASN A 194 8.45 -0.63 -14.25
CA ASN A 194 7.97 -2.00 -14.14
C ASN A 194 7.44 -2.28 -12.73
N PRO A 195 6.17 -1.96 -12.46
CA PRO A 195 5.53 -2.30 -11.20
C PRO A 195 5.57 -3.81 -10.95
N LEU A 196 5.76 -4.19 -9.69
CA LEU A 196 5.62 -5.58 -9.26
C LEU A 196 4.14 -5.91 -9.08
N LEU A 197 3.72 -7.08 -9.54
CA LEU A 197 2.44 -7.68 -9.18
C LEU A 197 2.64 -9.17 -8.90
N THR A 198 2.30 -9.57 -7.68
CA THR A 198 2.18 -10.98 -7.30
C THR A 198 0.78 -11.23 -6.76
N ALA A 199 0.12 -12.27 -7.26
CA ALA A 199 -1.21 -12.67 -6.83
C ALA A 199 -1.20 -14.11 -6.28
N SER A 200 -1.96 -14.35 -5.22
CA SER A 200 -2.18 -15.68 -4.66
C SER A 200 -3.66 -15.89 -4.32
N SER A 201 -4.19 -17.04 -4.72
CA SER A 201 -5.37 -17.61 -4.07
C SER A 201 -4.90 -18.46 -2.90
N THR A 202 -5.45 -18.20 -1.72
CA THR A 202 -5.03 -18.76 -0.42
C THR A 202 -5.09 -20.28 -0.25
N THR A 203 -5.43 -21.02 -1.30
CA THR A 203 -5.05 -22.45 -1.41
C THR A 203 -3.52 -22.64 -1.31
N LYS A 204 -2.70 -21.62 -1.62
CA LYS A 204 -1.25 -21.61 -1.42
C LYS A 204 -0.73 -20.19 -1.12
N ILE A 205 -0.68 -19.79 0.15
CA ILE A 205 0.02 -18.55 0.53
C ILE A 205 1.53 -18.81 0.40
N PHE A 206 2.14 -18.21 -0.62
CA PHE A 206 3.60 -18.05 -0.67
C PHE A 206 3.92 -16.81 0.15
N ALA A 207 4.44 -17.01 1.37
CA ALA A 207 5.12 -15.94 2.07
C ALA A 207 6.51 -15.82 1.44
N PHE A 208 6.74 -14.70 0.74
CA PHE A 208 8.01 -14.34 0.11
C PHE A 208 9.02 -13.89 1.17
#